data_AF-A0A7Y7BDZ8-F1
#
_entry.id   AF-A0A7Y7BDZ8-F1
#
_cell.length_a   1.000
_cell.length_b   1.000
_cell.length_c   1.000
_cell.angle_alpha   90.00
_cell.angle_beta   90.00
_cell.angle_gamma   90.00
#
_symmetry.space_group_name_H-M   'P 1'
#
loop_
_entity.id
_entity.type
_entity.pdbx_description
1 polymer ?
#
loop_
_entity_poly.entity_id
_entity_poly.type
_entity_poly.pdbx_seq_one_letter_code
_entity_poly.pdbx_strand_id
1 'polypeptide(L)'
;MTKKPLSEARIQAMIASDPDAPEVTDAQIAQAKPFGEAFPALSERMRKNVGGRPKAENPKVAVSLRLDPEVVARFKAKGPGWQTRINEALRQAAGLG
;
A
#
# COMPACT_ATOMS: atom_id res chain seq x y z
N MET A 1 1.29 27.08 10.37
CA MET A 1 1.95 26.93 11.69
C MET A 1 2.74 25.63 11.68
N THR A 2 4.05 25.71 11.53
CA THR A 2 4.96 24.56 11.60
C THR A 2 5.08 24.12 13.06
N LYS A 3 4.45 22.99 13.44
CA LYS A 3 4.70 22.38 14.74
C LYS A 3 6.17 21.92 14.75
N LYS A 4 6.98 22.50 15.65
CA LYS A 4 8.33 22.00 15.91
C LYS A 4 8.17 20.59 16.49
N PRO A 5 8.78 19.55 15.90
CA PRO A 5 8.69 18.20 16.44
C PRO A 5 9.33 18.15 17.83
N LEU A 6 8.84 17.24 18.67
CA LEU A 6 9.44 16.95 19.97
C LEU A 6 10.86 16.40 19.77
N SER A 7 11.73 16.61 20.75
CA SER A 7 13.05 15.96 20.76
C SER A 7 12.92 14.50 21.18
N GLU A 8 13.85 13.66 20.73
CA GLU A 8 13.94 12.24 21.11
C GLU A 8 13.92 12.04 22.62
N ALA A 9 14.74 12.80 23.36
CA ALA A 9 14.78 12.72 24.82
C ALA A 9 13.43 13.02 25.48
N ARG A 10 12.63 13.93 24.90
CA ARG A 10 11.30 14.24 25.41
C ARG A 10 10.29 13.15 25.07
N ILE A 11 10.43 12.51 23.91
CA ILE A 11 9.60 11.35 23.53
C ILE A 11 9.87 10.19 24.50
N GLN A 12 11.14 9.87 24.75
CA GLN A 12 11.53 8.79 25.67
C GLN A 12 11.07 9.05 27.11
N ALA A 13 11.20 10.29 27.61
CA ALA A 13 10.70 10.64 28.93
C ALA A 13 9.18 10.49 29.06
N MET A 14 8.43 10.80 27.99
CA MET A 14 6.97 10.61 27.98
C MET A 14 6.59 9.12 27.98
N ILE A 15 7.25 8.30 27.18
CA ILE A 15 7.05 6.84 27.16
C ILE A 15 7.32 6.24 28.55
N ALA A 16 8.48 6.56 29.14
CA ALA A 16 8.86 6.04 30.46
C ALA A 16 7.96 6.49 31.61
N SER A 17 7.24 7.60 31.45
CA SER A 17 6.31 8.12 32.46
C SER A 17 4.90 7.54 32.37
N ASP A 18 4.59 6.77 31.32
CA ASP A 18 3.26 6.19 31.11
C ASP A 18 3.07 4.94 31.99
N PRO A 19 2.20 4.99 33.03
CA PRO A 19 2.00 3.85 33.92
C PRO A 19 1.23 2.70 33.26
N ASP A 20 0.49 2.96 32.17
CA ASP A 20 -0.33 1.97 31.48
C ASP A 20 0.43 1.22 30.38
N ALA A 21 1.60 1.74 29.99
CA ALA A 21 2.45 1.19 28.94
C ALA A 21 3.92 1.04 29.39
N PRO A 22 4.21 0.26 30.44
CA PRO A 22 5.58 0.03 30.89
C PRO A 22 6.40 -0.68 29.80
N GLU A 23 7.71 -0.40 29.79
CA GLU A 23 8.65 -1.09 28.92
C GLU A 23 8.63 -2.60 29.17
N VAL A 24 8.67 -3.37 28.08
CA VAL A 24 8.66 -4.84 28.15
C VAL A 24 10.02 -5.32 28.63
N THR A 25 10.03 -6.16 29.66
CA THR A 25 11.25 -6.78 30.20
C THR A 25 11.71 -7.96 29.35
N ASP A 26 13.00 -8.28 29.39
CA ASP A 26 13.57 -9.44 28.68
C ASP A 26 12.88 -10.76 29.04
N ALA A 27 12.48 -10.92 30.31
CA ALA A 27 11.75 -12.09 30.78
C ALA A 27 10.34 -12.19 30.17
N GLN A 28 9.69 -11.06 29.90
CA GLN A 28 8.39 -11.03 29.20
C GLN A 28 8.57 -11.30 27.70
N ILE A 29 9.65 -10.80 27.09
CA ILE A 29 10.00 -11.11 25.68
C ILE A 29 10.24 -12.61 25.52
N ALA A 30 10.98 -13.23 26.45
CA ALA A 30 11.26 -14.67 26.43
C ALA A 30 9.99 -15.54 26.49
N GLN A 31 8.88 -14.98 27.00
CA GLN A 31 7.57 -15.65 27.09
C GLN A 31 6.65 -15.32 25.91
N ALA A 32 7.07 -14.45 24.99
CA ALA A 32 6.26 -14.06 23.84
C ALA A 32 5.98 -15.27 22.94
N LYS A 33 4.75 -15.34 22.42
CA LYS A 33 4.33 -16.38 21.49
C LYS A 33 4.10 -15.77 20.10
N PRO A 34 4.38 -16.51 19.02
CA PRO A 34 3.96 -16.11 17.68
C PRO A 34 2.45 -15.83 17.65
N PHE A 35 2.03 -14.80 16.92
CA PHE A 35 0.61 -14.41 16.81
C PHE A 35 -0.30 -15.59 16.41
N GLY A 36 0.18 -16.46 15.51
CA GLY A 36 -0.56 -17.64 15.08
C GLY A 36 -0.81 -18.67 16.18
N GLU A 37 0.07 -18.74 17.18
CA GLU A 37 -0.07 -19.63 18.33
C GLU A 37 -0.92 -18.98 19.43
N ALA A 38 -0.76 -17.67 19.65
CA ALA A 38 -1.55 -16.92 20.61
C ALA A 38 -3.03 -16.79 20.20
N PHE A 39 -3.30 -16.67 18.89
CA PHE A 39 -4.64 -16.43 18.34
C PHE A 39 -4.92 -17.31 17.11
N PRO A 40 -5.01 -18.64 17.26
CA PRO A 40 -5.10 -19.57 16.15
C PRO A 40 -6.32 -19.32 15.25
N ALA A 41 -7.51 -19.16 15.84
CA ALA A 41 -8.74 -18.93 15.08
C ALA A 41 -8.72 -17.61 14.28
N LEU A 42 -8.09 -16.56 14.82
CA LEU A 42 -7.95 -15.28 14.13
C LEU A 42 -6.90 -15.37 13.01
N SER A 43 -5.77 -16.02 13.28
CA SER A 43 -4.72 -16.26 12.30
C SER A 43 -5.23 -17.04 11.09
N GLU A 44 -6.05 -18.07 11.29
CA GLU A 44 -6.68 -18.83 10.21
C GLU A 44 -7.64 -17.97 9.37
N ARG A 45 -8.48 -17.15 10.02
CA ARG A 45 -9.40 -16.23 9.32
C ARG A 45 -8.64 -15.20 8.50
N MET A 46 -7.56 -14.64 9.03
CA MET A 46 -6.71 -13.70 8.31
C MET A 46 -6.08 -14.38 7.10
N ARG A 47 -5.50 -15.58 7.24
CA ARG A 47 -4.94 -16.35 6.10
C ARG A 47 -5.95 -16.58 4.98
N LYS A 48 -7.22 -16.86 5.31
CA LYS A 48 -8.30 -17.04 4.32
C LYS A 48 -8.66 -15.73 3.61
N ASN A 49 -8.45 -14.58 4.25
CA ASN A 49 -8.77 -13.24 3.73
C ASN A 49 -7.53 -12.44 3.29
N VAL A 50 -6.34 -13.04 3.24
CA VAL A 50 -5.08 -12.40 2.79
C VAL A 50 -5.05 -12.22 1.27
N GLY A 51 -5.97 -12.84 0.53
CA GLY A 51 -6.15 -12.54 -0.89
C GLY A 51 -6.61 -11.10 -1.05
N GLY A 52 -5.74 -10.23 -1.56
CA GLY A 52 -6.13 -8.91 -2.05
C GLY A 52 -7.23 -9.00 -3.11
N ARG A 53 -7.49 -7.88 -3.81
CA ARG A 53 -8.50 -7.85 -4.88
C ARG A 53 -8.30 -9.07 -5.80
N PRO A 54 -9.34 -9.86 -6.11
CA PRO A 54 -9.22 -11.03 -6.95
C PRO A 54 -8.43 -10.70 -8.20
N LYS A 55 -7.51 -11.59 -8.59
CA LYS A 55 -6.73 -11.41 -9.82
C LYS A 55 -7.71 -11.23 -10.97
N ALA A 56 -7.58 -10.13 -11.72
CA ALA A 56 -8.40 -9.92 -12.90
C ALA A 56 -8.16 -11.07 -13.90
N GLU A 57 -9.21 -11.59 -14.53
CA GLU A 57 -9.10 -12.66 -15.53
C GLU A 57 -8.22 -12.24 -16.71
N ASN A 58 -8.30 -10.97 -17.12
CA ASN A 58 -7.48 -10.39 -18.17
C ASN A 58 -6.84 -9.07 -17.69
N PRO A 59 -5.69 -9.12 -16.98
CA PRO A 59 -5.03 -7.92 -16.49
C PRO A 59 -4.37 -7.15 -17.64
N LYS A 60 -4.36 -5.82 -17.55
CA LYS A 60 -3.58 -4.99 -18.47
C LYS A 60 -2.09 -5.32 -18.31
N VAL A 61 -1.39 -5.50 -19.42
CA VAL A 61 0.06 -5.70 -19.42
C VAL A 61 0.76 -4.35 -19.37
N ALA A 62 1.61 -4.12 -18.36
CA ALA A 62 2.46 -2.94 -18.31
C ALA A 62 3.64 -3.12 -19.27
N VAL A 63 3.72 -2.27 -20.29
CA VAL A 63 4.80 -2.26 -21.27
C VAL A 63 5.48 -0.88 -21.29
N SER A 64 6.79 -0.86 -21.56
CA SER A 64 7.52 0.38 -21.82
C SER A 64 7.46 0.67 -23.32
N LEU A 65 6.65 1.65 -23.72
CA LEU A 65 6.45 2.06 -25.11
C LEU A 65 6.80 3.54 -25.26
N ARG A 66 7.63 3.86 -26.26
CA ARG A 66 7.89 5.24 -26.65
C ARG A 66 6.81 5.67 -27.64
N LEU A 67 6.14 6.77 -27.34
CA LEU A 67 5.13 7.40 -28.17
C LEU A 67 5.61 8.78 -28.58
N ASP A 68 5.10 9.26 -29.71
CA ASP A 68 5.33 10.64 -30.14
C ASP A 68 4.90 11.64 -29.04
N PRO A 69 5.71 12.67 -28.72
CA PRO A 69 5.39 13.65 -27.69
C PRO A 69 4.08 14.39 -27.93
N GLU A 70 3.71 14.68 -29.19
CA GLU A 70 2.46 15.37 -29.52
C GLU A 70 1.24 14.51 -29.22
N VAL A 71 1.34 13.20 -29.47
CA VAL A 71 0.29 12.24 -29.10
C VAL A 71 0.09 12.23 -27.59
N VAL A 72 1.18 12.12 -26.81
CA VAL A 72 1.09 12.13 -25.34
C VAL A 72 0.50 13.45 -24.83
N ALA A 73 0.95 14.58 -25.38
CA ALA A 73 0.45 15.91 -25.01
C ALA A 73 -1.05 16.04 -25.28
N ARG A 74 -1.51 15.61 -26.47
CA ARG A 74 -2.93 15.64 -26.86
C ARG A 74 -3.83 14.86 -25.91
N PHE A 75 -3.40 13.67 -25.48
CA PHE A 75 -4.19 12.87 -24.53
C PHE A 75 -4.15 13.46 -23.12
N LYS A 76 -2.98 13.90 -22.64
CA LYS A 76 -2.82 14.51 -21.31
C LYS A 76 -3.59 15.82 -21.14
N ALA A 77 -3.72 16.61 -22.20
CA ALA A 77 -4.49 17.86 -22.19
C ALA A 77 -5.97 17.66 -21.79
N LYS A 78 -6.51 16.44 -21.98
CA LYS A 78 -7.87 16.07 -21.55
C LYS A 78 -7.99 15.72 -20.06
N GLY A 79 -6.91 15.85 -19.29
CA GLY A 79 -6.89 15.63 -17.85
C GLY A 79 -6.91 14.16 -17.42
N PRO A 80 -7.38 13.87 -16.18
CA PRO A 80 -7.45 12.50 -15.65
C PRO A 80 -8.15 11.52 -16.60
N GLY A 81 -7.66 10.27 -16.62
CA GLY A 81 -8.16 9.23 -17.54
C GLY A 81 -7.55 9.26 -18.95
N TRP A 82 -6.54 10.09 -19.21
CA TRP A 82 -5.85 10.12 -20.51
C TRP A 82 -5.23 8.77 -20.90
N GLN A 83 -4.70 8.01 -19.94
CA GLN A 83 -4.18 6.65 -20.17
C GLN A 83 -5.27 5.66 -20.61
N THR A 84 -6.48 5.79 -20.07
CA THR A 84 -7.63 4.98 -20.51
C THR A 84 -8.02 5.33 -21.95
N ARG A 85 -8.05 6.63 -22.28
CA ARG A 85 -8.41 7.10 -23.63
C ARG A 85 -7.37 6.69 -24.68
N ILE A 86 -6.08 6.75 -24.38
CA ILE A 86 -5.06 6.30 -25.33
C ILE A 86 -5.09 4.78 -25.52
N ASN A 87 -5.35 4.01 -24.45
CA ASN A 87 -5.56 2.57 -24.57
C ASN A 87 -6.77 2.25 -25.45
N GLU A 88 -7.87 2.99 -25.32
CA GLU A 88 -9.07 2.82 -26.15
C GLU A 88 -8.79 3.10 -27.64
N ALA A 89 -8.05 4.17 -27.93
CA ALA A 89 -7.63 4.46 -29.31
C ALA A 89 -6.77 3.33 -29.90
N LEU A 90 -5.86 2.74 -29.11
CA LEU A 90 -5.05 1.60 -29.53
C LEU A 90 -5.92 0.35 -29.77
N ARG A 91 -6.95 0.12 -28.95
CA ARG A 91 -7.90 -0.99 -29.15
C ARG A 91 -8.65 -0.82 -30.47
N GLN A 92 -9.19 0.36 -30.73
CA GLN A 92 -9.91 0.64 -31.98
C GLN A 92 -9.00 0.46 -33.21
N ALA A 93 -7.78 0.99 -33.17
CA ALA A 93 -6.80 0.83 -34.24
C ALA A 93 -6.38 -0.63 -34.48
N ALA A 94 -6.40 -1.46 -33.43
CA ALA A 94 -6.11 -2.89 -33.51
C ALA A 94 -7.33 -3.77 -33.83
N GLY A 95 -8.53 -3.19 -34.02
CA GLY A 95 -9.77 -3.95 -34.26
C GLY A 95 -10.29 -4.70 -33.02
N LEU A 96 -9.94 -4.23 -31.82
CA LEU A 96 -10.38 -4.76 -30.52
C LEU A 96 -11.52 -3.94 -29.88
N GLY A 97 -12.05 -2.96 -30.61
CA GLY A 97 -13.07 -2.01 -30.17
C GLY A 97 -14.39 -2.18 -30.92
#